data_AF-A0A085BPP5-F1
#
_entry.id   AF-A0A085BPP5-F1
#
_cell.length_a   1.000
_cell.length_b   1.000
_cell.length_c   1.000
_cell.angle_alpha   90.00
_cell.angle_beta   90.00
_cell.angle_gamma   90.00
#
_symmetry.space_group_name_H-M   'P 1'
#
loop_
_entity.id
_entity.type
_entity.pdbx_description
1 polymer ?
#
loop_
_entity_poly.entity_id
_entity_poly.type
_entity_poly.pdbx_seq_one_letter_code
_entity_poly.pdbx_strand_id
1 'polypeptide(L)'
;MKKIFYLFCLLIFGLAFSQNQLPQNQKIDSIIIGNQTFEAYKASLVDYGIKPMKVAYPNAPKEFWDDIDSKLTDTEILNQIREVYKENFTEKEINELYTFIISPSYKKSITNYSMIQEGISKKFFWIGEELSKMEQKESQKISQPNLESKDFTPVKTNLQDGFYEVLNDEKVDVSKMKLSKKPSILLKNISDTKENLDDLNNLIINLEFDEEGSALFHLLSYRNIGKPIAIVVNKKIISAPVVMEPIKDGKLRISGKFSAQEVKEITDKLNLK
;
A
#
# COMPACT_ATOMS: atom_id res chain seq x y z
N MET A 1 -0.83 -32.33 -5.60
CA MET A 1 -1.94 -31.52 -6.14
C MET A 1 -1.37 -30.30 -6.87
N LYS A 2 -0.87 -30.51 -8.09
CA LYS A 2 -0.43 -29.49 -9.05
C LYS A 2 -0.76 -30.08 -10.40
N LYS A 3 -1.78 -29.57 -11.09
CA LYS A 3 -2.15 -29.76 -12.52
C LYS A 3 -3.62 -29.37 -12.72
N ILE A 4 -3.92 -28.07 -12.57
CA ILE A 4 -5.11 -27.43 -13.14
C ILE A 4 -4.62 -26.10 -13.72
N PHE A 5 -3.90 -26.21 -14.82
CA PHE A 5 -3.56 -25.12 -15.72
C PHE A 5 -3.31 -25.83 -17.05
N TYR A 6 -3.88 -25.32 -18.14
CA TYR A 6 -4.03 -25.99 -19.45
C TYR A 6 -5.24 -26.92 -19.60
N LEU A 7 -6.43 -26.34 -19.76
CA LEU A 7 -7.39 -26.80 -20.77
C LEU A 7 -8.49 -25.75 -21.00
N PHE A 8 -8.32 -24.88 -21.99
CA PHE A 8 -9.46 -24.42 -22.79
C PHE A 8 -8.99 -24.25 -24.24
N CYS A 9 -9.65 -25.03 -25.09
CA CYS A 9 -9.20 -25.60 -26.35
C CYS A 9 -8.87 -24.61 -27.48
N LEU A 10 -7.77 -24.91 -28.18
CA LEU A 10 -7.62 -24.74 -29.63
C LEU A 10 -8.29 -25.93 -30.34
N LEU A 11 -9.34 -25.69 -31.14
CA LEU A 11 -9.64 -26.36 -32.44
C LEU A 11 -11.08 -26.12 -32.88
N ILE A 12 -11.30 -25.14 -33.76
CA ILE A 12 -12.23 -25.28 -34.90
C ILE A 12 -11.62 -24.48 -36.06
N PHE A 13 -11.12 -25.18 -37.08
CA PHE A 13 -10.83 -24.61 -38.40
C PHE A 13 -11.54 -25.48 -39.43
N GLY A 14 -12.50 -24.89 -40.15
CA GLY A 14 -13.14 -25.53 -41.30
C GLY A 14 -14.61 -25.13 -41.48
N LEU A 15 -14.83 -24.19 -42.40
CA LEU A 15 -16.07 -23.98 -43.17
C LEU A 15 -17.26 -23.31 -42.46
N ALA A 16 -17.18 -21.99 -42.31
CA ALA A 16 -18.15 -21.03 -42.85
C ALA A 16 -17.71 -19.62 -42.40
N PHE A 17 -17.42 -18.74 -43.37
CA PHE A 17 -17.24 -17.31 -43.14
C PHE A 17 -18.59 -16.72 -42.69
N SER A 18 -18.88 -16.83 -41.39
CA SER A 18 -19.75 -15.94 -40.66
C SER A 18 -18.86 -15.33 -39.59
N GLN A 19 -18.69 -14.00 -39.60
CA GLN A 19 -17.99 -13.28 -38.55
C GLN A 19 -18.75 -13.49 -37.23
N ASN A 20 -18.45 -14.55 -36.49
CA ASN A 20 -18.71 -14.58 -35.05
C ASN A 20 -17.72 -13.60 -34.40
N GLN A 21 -18.03 -12.31 -34.49
CA GLN A 21 -17.36 -11.31 -33.68
C GLN A 21 -17.55 -11.70 -32.21
N LEU A 22 -16.47 -11.65 -31.44
CA LEU A 22 -16.49 -11.92 -30.02
C LEU A 22 -17.64 -11.13 -29.35
N PRO A 23 -18.48 -11.73 -28.49
CA PRO A 23 -19.56 -11.02 -27.80
C PRO A 23 -19.04 -9.78 -27.07
N GLN A 24 -19.84 -8.72 -27.00
CA GLN A 24 -19.44 -7.44 -26.41
C GLN A 24 -18.84 -7.59 -25.00
N ASN A 25 -19.45 -8.41 -24.13
CA ASN A 25 -18.91 -8.67 -22.78
C ASN A 25 -17.51 -9.29 -22.83
N GLN A 26 -17.24 -10.23 -23.73
CA GLN A 26 -15.93 -10.87 -23.87
C GLN A 26 -14.88 -9.93 -24.47
N LYS A 27 -15.30 -8.96 -25.30
CA LYS A 27 -14.43 -7.87 -25.77
C LYS A 27 -14.05 -6.95 -24.62
N ILE A 28 -15.01 -6.57 -23.78
CA ILE A 28 -14.77 -5.80 -22.57
C ILE A 28 -13.84 -6.55 -21.62
N ASP A 29 -14.05 -7.85 -21.39
CA ASP A 29 -13.15 -8.67 -20.57
C ASP A 29 -11.71 -8.63 -21.08
N SER A 30 -11.55 -8.76 -22.40
CA SER A 30 -10.24 -8.68 -23.04
C SER A 30 -9.60 -7.31 -22.82
N ILE A 31 -10.36 -6.22 -22.87
CA ILE A 31 -9.89 -4.86 -22.58
C ILE A 31 -9.43 -4.74 -21.11
N ILE A 32 -10.24 -5.18 -20.16
CA ILE A 32 -9.95 -5.07 -18.73
C ILE A 32 -8.73 -5.92 -18.34
N ILE A 33 -8.70 -7.18 -18.80
CA ILE A 33 -7.64 -8.15 -18.51
C ILE A 33 -6.36 -7.81 -19.28
N GLY A 34 -6.47 -7.44 -20.56
CA GLY A 34 -5.33 -7.08 -21.40
C GLY A 34 -4.56 -5.86 -20.88
N ASN A 35 -5.24 -4.97 -20.17
CA ASN A 35 -4.64 -3.82 -19.49
C ASN A 35 -4.15 -4.13 -18.07
N GLN A 36 -4.26 -5.38 -17.59
CA GLN A 36 -3.95 -5.80 -16.22
C GLN A 36 -4.73 -5.02 -15.14
N THR A 37 -5.81 -4.34 -15.53
CA THR A 37 -6.58 -3.49 -14.61
C THR A 37 -7.50 -4.28 -13.70
N PHE A 38 -7.94 -5.48 -14.12
CA PHE A 38 -8.85 -6.30 -13.33
C PHE A 38 -8.25 -6.66 -11.96
N GLU A 39 -7.03 -7.21 -11.96
CA GLU A 39 -6.34 -7.59 -10.73
C GLU A 39 -6.07 -6.38 -9.84
N ALA A 40 -5.76 -5.21 -10.42
CA ALA A 40 -5.58 -3.98 -9.66
C ALA A 40 -6.89 -3.51 -8.98
N TYR A 41 -8.03 -3.56 -9.68
CA TYR A 41 -9.33 -3.25 -9.09
C TYR A 41 -9.70 -4.23 -7.97
N LYS A 42 -9.51 -5.53 -8.21
CA LYS A 42 -9.75 -6.58 -7.22
C LYS A 42 -8.88 -6.39 -5.99
N ALA A 43 -7.58 -6.15 -6.16
CA ALA A 43 -6.67 -5.88 -5.05
C ALA A 43 -7.11 -4.63 -4.27
N SER A 44 -7.48 -3.55 -4.95
CA SER A 44 -7.97 -2.33 -4.30
C SER A 44 -9.24 -2.55 -3.47
N LEU A 45 -10.22 -3.29 -4.00
CA LEU A 45 -11.50 -3.51 -3.33
C LEU A 45 -11.39 -4.57 -2.23
N VAL A 46 -10.80 -5.72 -2.54
CA VAL A 46 -10.80 -6.90 -1.68
C VAL A 46 -9.61 -6.87 -0.73
N ASP A 47 -8.39 -6.77 -1.27
CA ASP A 47 -7.17 -6.92 -0.47
C ASP A 47 -6.88 -5.71 0.40
N TYR A 48 -7.07 -4.50 -0.13
CA TYR A 48 -6.82 -3.25 0.58
C TYR A 48 -8.09 -2.64 1.20
N GLY A 49 -9.28 -3.02 0.71
CA GLY A 49 -10.56 -2.55 1.25
C GLY A 49 -11.14 -3.50 2.29
N ILE A 50 -11.67 -4.65 1.85
CA ILE A 50 -12.47 -5.54 2.69
C ILE A 50 -11.65 -6.34 3.70
N LYS A 51 -10.49 -6.91 3.30
CA LYS A 51 -9.68 -7.74 4.21
C LYS A 51 -9.29 -6.99 5.49
N PRO A 52 -8.75 -5.76 5.45
CA PRO A 52 -8.49 -4.95 6.64
C PRO A 52 -9.72 -4.72 7.52
N MET A 53 -10.89 -4.54 6.91
CA MET A 53 -12.13 -4.31 7.66
C MET A 53 -12.56 -5.55 8.43
N LYS A 54 -12.41 -6.75 7.86
CA LYS A 54 -12.68 -8.00 8.58
C LYS A 54 -11.77 -8.18 9.80
N VAL A 55 -10.50 -7.81 9.65
CA VAL A 55 -9.52 -7.83 10.75
C VAL A 55 -9.89 -6.81 11.83
N ALA A 56 -10.27 -5.59 11.45
CA ALA A 56 -10.62 -4.52 12.39
C ALA A 56 -11.93 -4.78 13.15
N TYR A 57 -12.86 -5.55 12.58
CA TYR A 57 -14.17 -5.83 13.17
C TYR A 57 -14.43 -7.35 13.27
N PRO A 58 -13.65 -8.07 14.11
CA PRO A 58 -13.72 -9.54 14.19
C PRO A 58 -15.04 -10.05 14.80
N ASN A 59 -15.79 -9.19 15.49
CA ASN A 59 -17.08 -9.51 16.11
C ASN A 59 -18.29 -9.09 15.26
N ALA A 60 -18.08 -8.54 14.05
CA ALA A 60 -19.18 -8.23 13.15
C ALA A 60 -19.93 -9.52 12.75
N PRO A 61 -21.26 -9.45 12.50
CA PRO A 61 -22.04 -10.64 12.16
C PRO A 61 -21.48 -11.36 10.93
N LYS A 62 -21.37 -12.68 10.99
CA LYS A 62 -20.89 -13.49 9.85
C LYS A 62 -21.70 -13.23 8.58
N GLU A 63 -23.01 -13.12 8.72
CA GLU A 63 -23.95 -12.84 7.62
C GLU A 63 -23.66 -11.51 6.91
N PHE A 64 -23.14 -10.51 7.63
CA PHE A 64 -22.75 -9.23 7.04
C PHE A 64 -21.53 -9.39 6.12
N TRP A 65 -20.51 -10.12 6.57
CA TRP A 65 -19.33 -10.39 5.73
C TRP A 65 -19.65 -11.33 4.57
N ASP A 66 -20.50 -12.33 4.79
CA ASP A 66 -20.95 -13.26 3.75
C ASP A 66 -21.71 -12.51 2.62
N ASP A 67 -22.57 -11.53 2.96
CA ASP A 67 -23.26 -10.68 1.96
C ASP A 67 -22.26 -9.85 1.14
N ILE A 68 -21.27 -9.22 1.78
CA ILE A 68 -20.23 -8.46 1.08
C ILE A 68 -19.41 -9.37 0.15
N ASP A 69 -18.97 -10.53 0.65
CA ASP A 69 -18.16 -11.47 -0.13
C ASP A 69 -18.91 -11.99 -1.36
N SER A 70 -20.23 -12.23 -1.23
CA SER A 70 -21.07 -12.67 -2.36
C SER A 70 -21.11 -11.65 -3.51
N LYS A 71 -20.93 -10.36 -3.21
CA LYS A 71 -20.95 -9.25 -4.18
C LYS A 71 -19.56 -8.91 -4.73
N LEU A 72 -18.51 -9.50 -4.19
CA LEU A 72 -17.12 -9.22 -4.57
C LEU A 72 -16.41 -10.44 -5.18
N THR A 73 -17.19 -11.37 -5.76
CA THR A 73 -16.63 -12.44 -6.59
C THR A 73 -16.06 -11.86 -7.88
N ASP A 74 -15.11 -12.57 -8.50
CA ASP A 74 -14.51 -12.14 -9.77
C ASP A 74 -15.57 -11.89 -10.85
N THR A 75 -16.64 -12.70 -10.86
CA THR A 75 -17.75 -12.57 -11.81
C THR A 75 -18.56 -11.30 -11.54
N GLU A 76 -18.89 -11.02 -10.28
CA GLU A 76 -19.65 -9.82 -9.91
C GLU A 76 -18.85 -8.55 -10.18
N ILE A 77 -17.56 -8.52 -9.81
CA ILE A 77 -16.69 -7.38 -10.09
C ILE A 77 -16.59 -7.15 -11.61
N LEU A 78 -16.38 -8.21 -12.41
CA LEU A 78 -16.36 -8.08 -13.88
C LEU A 78 -17.70 -7.57 -14.41
N ASN A 79 -18.83 -8.04 -13.89
CA ASN A 79 -20.15 -7.57 -14.30
C ASN A 79 -20.32 -6.07 -14.04
N GLN A 80 -19.98 -5.60 -12.84
CA GLN A 80 -20.06 -4.17 -12.50
C GLN A 80 -19.17 -3.33 -13.43
N ILE A 81 -17.94 -3.77 -13.69
CA ILE A 81 -17.04 -3.05 -14.60
C ILE A 81 -17.59 -3.05 -16.03
N ARG A 82 -18.16 -4.16 -16.51
CA ARG A 82 -18.77 -4.24 -17.85
C ARG A 82 -19.91 -3.25 -18.02
N GLU A 83 -20.77 -3.10 -17.02
CA GLU A 83 -21.86 -2.13 -17.06
C GLU A 83 -21.32 -0.70 -17.17
N VAL A 84 -20.30 -0.35 -16.38
CA VAL A 84 -19.62 0.96 -16.51
C VAL A 84 -19.05 1.18 -17.92
N TYR A 85 -18.46 0.15 -18.54
CA TYR A 85 -18.00 0.27 -19.94
C TYR A 85 -19.16 0.52 -20.91
N LYS A 86 -20.30 -0.15 -20.75
CA LYS A 86 -21.47 0.02 -21.63
C LYS A 86 -22.18 1.36 -21.41
N GLU A 87 -22.12 1.91 -20.20
CA GLU A 87 -22.64 3.25 -19.89
C GLU A 87 -21.83 4.36 -20.54
N ASN A 88 -20.51 4.15 -20.72
CA ASN A 88 -19.58 5.20 -21.15
C ASN A 88 -19.05 5.02 -22.58
N PHE A 89 -19.21 3.85 -23.19
CA PHE A 89 -18.71 3.56 -24.54
C PHE A 89 -19.79 2.89 -25.39
N THR A 90 -19.89 3.32 -26.64
CA THR A 90 -20.71 2.66 -27.65
C THR A 90 -20.12 1.30 -28.03
N GLU A 91 -20.95 0.42 -28.62
CA GLU A 91 -20.48 -0.87 -29.13
C GLU A 91 -19.34 -0.71 -30.16
N LYS A 92 -19.42 0.32 -31.01
CA LYS A 92 -18.37 0.63 -31.99
C LYS A 92 -17.06 0.97 -31.29
N GLU A 93 -17.08 1.84 -30.28
CA GLU A 93 -15.87 2.22 -29.53
C GLU A 93 -15.30 1.03 -28.76
N ILE A 94 -16.14 0.19 -28.16
CA ILE A 94 -15.70 -1.06 -27.52
C ILE A 94 -15.00 -1.98 -28.54
N ASN A 95 -15.51 -2.08 -29.76
CA ASN A 95 -14.89 -2.87 -30.82
C ASN A 95 -13.54 -2.29 -31.27
N GLU A 96 -13.44 -0.95 -31.37
CA GLU A 96 -12.20 -0.25 -31.70
C GLU A 96 -11.13 -0.47 -30.61
N LEU A 97 -11.51 -0.29 -29.34
CA LEU A 97 -10.64 -0.55 -28.18
C LEU A 97 -10.18 -2.00 -28.13
N TYR A 98 -11.09 -2.96 -28.35
CA TYR A 98 -10.75 -4.38 -28.42
C TYR A 98 -9.76 -4.66 -29.56
N THR A 99 -9.96 -4.08 -30.73
CA THR A 99 -9.06 -4.24 -31.87
C THR A 99 -7.67 -3.68 -31.57
N PHE A 100 -7.62 -2.52 -30.90
CA PHE A 100 -6.38 -1.89 -30.48
C PHE A 100 -5.58 -2.76 -29.50
N ILE A 101 -6.21 -3.23 -28.41
CA ILE A 101 -5.51 -3.98 -27.35
C ILE A 101 -5.07 -5.38 -27.78
N ILE A 102 -5.74 -6.02 -28.75
CA ILE A 102 -5.28 -7.31 -29.27
C ILE A 102 -4.18 -7.18 -30.34
N SER A 103 -3.91 -5.96 -30.83
CA SER A 103 -2.97 -5.72 -31.92
C SER A 103 -1.54 -6.15 -31.54
N PRO A 104 -0.74 -6.67 -32.50
CA PRO A 104 0.64 -7.08 -32.23
C PRO A 104 1.50 -5.93 -31.68
N SER A 105 1.29 -4.71 -32.19
CA SER A 105 2.03 -3.52 -31.76
C SER A 105 1.75 -3.17 -30.30
N TYR A 106 0.49 -3.21 -29.88
CA TYR A 106 0.11 -2.96 -28.48
C TYR A 106 0.69 -4.03 -27.55
N LYS A 107 0.56 -5.31 -27.91
CA LYS A 107 1.16 -6.40 -27.12
C LYS A 107 2.67 -6.20 -26.98
N LYS A 108 3.37 -5.85 -28.06
CA LYS A 108 4.80 -5.56 -28.05
C LYS A 108 5.14 -4.35 -27.16
N SER A 109 4.34 -3.28 -27.17
CA SER A 109 4.59 -2.11 -26.31
C SER A 109 4.46 -2.44 -24.84
N ILE A 110 3.44 -3.20 -24.45
CA ILE A 110 3.24 -3.62 -23.05
C ILE A 110 4.34 -4.58 -22.59
N THR A 111 4.66 -5.61 -23.38
CA THR A 111 5.73 -6.57 -23.04
C THR A 111 7.10 -5.92 -22.92
N ASN A 112 7.40 -4.92 -23.76
CA ASN A 112 8.69 -4.24 -23.74
C ASN A 112 8.74 -3.03 -22.80
N TYR A 113 7.64 -2.68 -22.12
CA TYR A 113 7.55 -1.48 -21.29
C TYR A 113 8.68 -1.39 -20.26
N SER A 114 8.91 -2.46 -19.48
CA SER A 114 9.97 -2.49 -18.47
C SER A 114 11.38 -2.30 -19.06
N MET A 115 11.66 -2.94 -20.20
CA MET A 115 12.95 -2.78 -20.90
C MET A 115 13.14 -1.35 -21.40
N ILE A 116 12.08 -0.71 -21.90
CA ILE A 116 12.11 0.70 -22.33
C ILE A 116 12.39 1.60 -21.13
N GLN A 117 11.68 1.41 -20.01
CA GLN A 117 11.88 2.19 -18.78
C GLN A 117 13.28 2.02 -18.21
N GLU A 118 13.81 0.79 -18.20
CA GLU A 118 15.19 0.51 -17.80
C GLU A 118 16.20 1.22 -18.71
N GLY A 119 15.98 1.17 -20.02
CA GLY A 119 16.82 1.87 -21.00
C GLY A 119 16.81 3.39 -20.83
N ILE A 120 15.65 3.98 -20.52
CA ILE A 120 15.52 5.41 -20.19
C ILE A 120 16.26 5.72 -18.88
N SER A 121 15.98 4.99 -17.81
CA SER A 121 16.61 5.17 -16.49
C SER A 121 18.14 5.13 -16.59
N LYS A 122 18.70 4.15 -17.29
CA LYS A 122 20.15 4.05 -17.55
C LYS A 122 20.73 5.27 -18.26
N LYS A 123 20.00 5.84 -19.22
CA LYS A 123 20.45 7.04 -19.96
C LYS A 123 20.45 8.31 -19.12
N PHE A 124 19.60 8.38 -18.09
CA PHE A 124 19.48 9.54 -17.20
C PHE A 124 20.08 9.31 -15.81
N PHE A 125 20.69 8.15 -15.56
CA PHE A 125 21.32 7.78 -14.28
C PHE A 125 22.34 8.82 -13.79
N TRP A 126 23.07 9.44 -14.72
CA TRP A 126 24.06 10.48 -14.44
C TRP A 126 23.49 11.68 -13.65
N ILE A 127 22.20 12.00 -13.79
CA ILE A 127 21.58 13.12 -13.06
C ILE A 127 21.65 12.84 -11.56
N GLY A 128 21.29 11.62 -11.14
CA GLY A 128 21.37 11.22 -9.74
C GLY A 128 22.80 11.24 -9.21
N GLU A 129 23.78 10.84 -10.02
CA GLU A 129 25.20 10.92 -9.66
C GLU A 129 25.69 12.36 -9.47
N GLU A 130 25.30 13.28 -10.36
CA GLU A 130 25.68 14.69 -10.26
C GLU A 130 25.01 15.40 -9.07
N LEU A 131 23.72 15.13 -8.83
CA LEU A 131 23.00 15.65 -7.66
C LEU A 131 23.63 15.13 -6.36
N SER A 132 23.95 13.84 -6.28
CA SER A 132 24.60 13.25 -5.10
C SER A 132 25.97 13.91 -4.81
N LYS A 133 26.76 14.17 -5.86
CA LYS A 133 28.05 14.88 -5.72
C LYS A 133 27.86 16.33 -5.25
N MET A 134 26.82 17.02 -5.71
CA MET A 134 26.48 18.36 -5.24
C MET A 134 26.06 18.33 -3.76
N GLU A 135 25.14 17.45 -3.39
CA GLU A 135 24.64 17.29 -2.02
C GLU A 135 25.77 16.98 -1.03
N GLN A 136 26.71 16.11 -1.40
CA GLN A 136 27.89 15.85 -0.57
C GLN A 136 28.76 17.10 -0.39
N LYS A 137 28.93 17.91 -1.45
CA LYS A 137 29.70 19.16 -1.39
C LYS A 137 28.99 20.25 -0.57
N GLU A 138 27.67 20.33 -0.64
CA GLU A 138 26.86 21.29 0.13
C GLU A 138 26.75 20.86 1.61
N SER A 139 26.55 19.56 1.88
CA SER A 139 26.50 18.99 3.24
C SER A 139 27.82 19.14 4.00
N GLN A 140 28.96 19.15 3.29
CA GLN A 140 30.27 19.43 3.87
C GLN A 140 30.51 20.93 4.14
N LYS A 141 29.76 21.82 3.49
CA LYS A 141 29.90 23.28 3.64
C LYS A 141 28.93 23.89 4.64
N ILE A 142 27.82 23.22 4.91
CA ILE A 142 26.77 23.77 5.74
C ILE A 142 26.62 22.90 7.00
N SER A 143 26.93 23.47 8.16
CA SER A 143 26.22 23.07 9.38
C SER A 143 24.84 23.72 9.26
N GLN A 144 23.88 23.07 8.59
CA GLN A 144 22.53 23.63 8.44
C GLN A 144 21.54 23.11 9.49
N PRO A 145 20.53 23.94 9.81
CA PRO A 145 19.54 23.69 10.84
C PRO A 145 18.51 22.67 10.36
N ASN A 146 18.16 21.74 11.23
CA ASN A 146 17.22 20.65 10.95
C ASN A 146 15.80 21.17 10.74
N LEU A 147 15.19 20.79 9.62
CA LEU A 147 13.74 20.88 9.36
C LEU A 147 13.15 19.48 9.20
N GLU A 148 13.43 18.64 10.19
CA GLU A 148 12.61 17.51 10.63
C GLU A 148 12.75 17.57 12.15
N SER A 149 11.67 17.39 12.92
CA SER A 149 11.74 17.63 14.37
C SER A 149 12.60 16.56 15.04
N LYS A 150 13.92 16.74 14.98
CA LYS A 150 14.88 16.12 15.89
C LYS A 150 14.48 16.42 17.34
N ASP A 151 13.57 17.36 17.61
CA ASP A 151 13.11 17.72 18.96
C ASP A 151 11.99 16.85 19.56
N PHE A 152 11.59 15.73 18.93
CA PHE A 152 10.60 14.85 19.55
C PHE A 152 11.16 14.31 20.88
N THR A 153 10.53 14.71 21.98
CA THR A 153 10.87 14.25 23.33
C THR A 153 9.77 13.30 23.81
N PRO A 154 10.10 12.07 24.21
CA PRO A 154 9.09 11.12 24.67
C PRO A 154 8.22 11.65 25.80
N VAL A 155 6.90 11.55 25.65
CA VAL A 155 5.93 12.02 26.65
C VAL A 155 5.42 10.85 27.47
N LYS A 156 5.53 10.91 28.80
CA LYS A 156 5.04 9.85 29.71
C LYS A 156 3.52 9.69 29.60
N THR A 157 3.05 8.46 29.64
CA THR A 157 1.62 8.10 29.58
C THR A 157 1.36 6.84 30.42
N ASN A 158 0.10 6.58 30.77
CA ASN A 158 -0.31 5.33 31.43
C ASN A 158 -0.97 4.34 30.47
N LEU A 159 -1.01 4.67 29.18
CA LEU A 159 -1.56 3.82 28.14
C LEU A 159 -0.72 2.55 27.96
N GLN A 160 -1.38 1.47 27.57
CA GLN A 160 -0.69 0.25 27.15
C GLN A 160 0.09 0.49 25.86
N ASP A 161 1.09 -0.35 25.59
CA ASP A 161 1.90 -0.21 24.39
C ASP A 161 1.09 -0.53 23.12
N GLY A 162 1.36 0.20 22.05
CA GLY A 162 0.66 0.08 20.78
C GLY A 162 0.56 1.38 20.00
N PHE A 163 -0.18 1.34 18.90
CA PHE A 163 -0.41 2.46 17.99
C PHE A 163 -1.80 3.03 18.20
N TYR A 164 -1.91 4.33 18.35
CA TYR A 164 -3.12 5.02 18.76
C TYR A 164 -3.56 6.06 17.73
N GLU A 165 -4.86 6.15 17.54
CA GLU A 165 -5.48 7.26 16.83
C GLU A 165 -5.42 8.54 17.68
N VAL A 166 -5.02 9.66 17.07
CA VAL A 166 -5.15 10.99 17.67
C VAL A 166 -6.51 11.58 17.29
N LEU A 167 -7.37 11.80 18.30
CA LEU A 167 -8.78 12.16 18.14
C LEU A 167 -9.02 13.67 17.99
N ASN A 168 -8.04 14.51 18.33
CA ASN A 168 -8.08 15.96 18.11
C ASN A 168 -7.11 16.38 17.00
N ASP A 169 -7.22 17.63 16.53
CA ASP A 169 -6.39 18.15 15.44
C ASP A 169 -5.01 18.67 15.91
N GLU A 170 -4.55 18.25 17.10
CA GLU A 170 -3.22 18.59 17.60
C GLU A 170 -2.16 17.79 16.81
N LYS A 171 -1.17 18.49 16.27
CA LYS A 171 -0.13 17.89 15.40
C LYS A 171 1.29 18.12 15.90
N VAL A 172 1.47 19.04 16.84
CA VAL A 172 2.80 19.50 17.26
C VAL A 172 3.03 19.14 18.72
N ASP A 173 2.10 19.53 19.60
CA ASP A 173 2.25 19.31 21.03
C ASP A 173 1.64 17.98 21.47
N VAL A 174 2.48 16.95 21.51
CA VAL A 174 2.11 15.58 21.90
C VAL A 174 1.43 15.53 23.27
N SER A 175 1.78 16.44 24.19
CA SER A 175 1.16 16.48 25.52
C SER A 175 -0.32 16.88 25.50
N LYS A 176 -0.77 17.54 24.43
CA LYS A 176 -2.16 17.96 24.20
C LYS A 176 -2.94 16.99 23.31
N MET A 177 -2.32 15.93 22.80
CA MET A 177 -3.00 14.94 21.97
C MET A 177 -4.02 14.14 22.80
N LYS A 178 -5.23 13.99 22.26
CA LYS A 178 -6.27 13.13 22.82
C LYS A 178 -6.24 11.80 22.09
N LEU A 179 -5.73 10.75 22.73
CA LEU A 179 -5.60 9.43 22.12
C LEU A 179 -6.88 8.61 22.29
N SER A 180 -7.10 7.65 21.37
CA SER A 180 -8.12 6.62 21.52
C SER A 180 -7.96 5.84 22.84
N LYS A 181 -9.07 5.37 23.42
CA LYS A 181 -9.04 4.63 24.70
C LYS A 181 -8.26 3.31 24.63
N LYS A 182 -8.23 2.70 23.45
CA LYS A 182 -7.52 1.45 23.16
C LYS A 182 -6.62 1.69 21.95
N PRO A 183 -5.47 0.99 21.86
CA PRO A 183 -4.66 1.06 20.66
C PRO A 183 -5.43 0.42 19.51
N SER A 184 -5.22 0.96 18.32
CA SER A 184 -5.71 0.43 17.07
C SER A 184 -4.89 -0.80 16.64
N ILE A 185 -3.59 -0.83 16.99
CA ILE A 185 -2.67 -1.95 16.70
C ILE A 185 -1.82 -2.23 17.94
N LEU A 186 -1.65 -3.50 18.26
CA LEU A 186 -0.85 -3.96 19.40
C LEU A 186 0.57 -4.33 18.96
N LEU A 187 1.53 -4.31 19.90
CA LEU A 187 2.91 -4.70 19.61
C LEU A 187 3.03 -6.16 19.13
N LYS A 188 2.11 -7.05 19.54
CA LYS A 188 2.07 -8.44 19.07
C LYS A 188 1.87 -8.58 17.56
N ASN A 189 1.37 -7.53 16.88
CA ASN A 189 1.14 -7.51 15.44
C ASN A 189 2.40 -7.09 14.65
N ILE A 190 3.54 -6.98 15.32
CA ILE A 190 4.83 -6.67 14.71
C ILE A 190 5.54 -7.99 14.41
N SER A 191 5.96 -8.18 13.16
CA SER A 191 6.69 -9.39 12.74
C SER A 191 8.20 -9.26 12.89
N ASP A 192 8.75 -8.06 12.70
CA ASP A 192 10.20 -7.80 12.75
C ASP A 192 10.48 -6.36 13.19
N THR A 193 11.55 -6.16 13.97
CA THR A 193 12.10 -4.83 14.25
C THR A 193 13.62 -4.85 14.24
N LYS A 194 14.21 -3.80 13.65
CA LYS A 194 15.67 -3.65 13.53
C LYS A 194 16.10 -2.22 13.80
N GLU A 195 17.13 -2.09 14.62
CA GLU A 195 17.90 -0.86 14.78
C GLU A 195 18.70 -0.61 13.49
N ASN A 196 18.75 0.65 13.05
CA ASN A 196 19.55 1.05 11.91
C ASN A 196 20.04 2.49 12.09
N LEU A 197 20.92 2.94 11.19
CA LEU A 197 21.29 4.34 11.04
C LEU A 197 20.63 4.91 9.79
N ASP A 198 20.17 6.16 9.88
CA ASP A 198 19.81 6.93 8.68
C ASP A 198 21.07 7.47 7.97
N ASP A 199 20.88 8.14 6.84
CA ASP A 199 21.97 8.71 6.03
C ASP A 199 22.78 9.80 6.77
N LEU A 200 22.23 10.32 7.87
CA LEU A 200 22.85 11.32 8.73
C LEU A 200 23.43 10.70 10.02
N ASN A 201 23.59 9.37 10.07
CA ASN A 201 24.05 8.61 11.23
C ASN A 201 23.21 8.79 12.50
N ASN A 202 21.92 9.13 12.39
CA ASN A 202 21.01 9.09 13.53
C ASN A 202 20.45 7.68 13.70
N LEU A 203 20.23 7.28 14.95
CA LEU A 203 19.60 6.00 15.25
C LEU A 203 18.12 6.02 14.89
N ILE A 204 17.69 5.01 14.15
CA ILE A 204 16.30 4.77 13.75
C ILE A 204 15.90 3.34 14.06
N ILE A 205 14.59 3.11 14.16
CA ILE A 205 14.01 1.78 14.32
C ILE A 205 13.15 1.50 13.10
N ASN A 206 13.53 0.50 12.32
CA ASN A 206 12.69 -0.01 11.25
C ASN A 206 11.81 -1.14 11.80
N LEU A 207 10.55 -1.13 11.43
CA LEU A 207 9.52 -2.04 11.90
C LEU A 207 8.73 -2.58 10.72
N GLU A 208 8.39 -3.86 10.76
CA GLU A 208 7.50 -4.52 9.81
C GLU A 208 6.37 -5.21 10.59
N PHE A 209 5.13 -4.96 10.17
CA PHE A 209 3.96 -5.61 10.74
C PHE A 209 3.75 -7.00 10.13
N ASP A 210 3.13 -7.92 10.90
CA ASP A 210 2.59 -9.15 10.35
C ASP A 210 1.38 -8.86 9.42
N GLU A 211 0.77 -9.90 8.85
CA GLU A 211 -0.36 -9.74 7.94
C GLU A 211 -1.56 -9.02 8.61
N GLU A 212 -1.84 -9.34 9.88
CA GLU A 212 -2.93 -8.73 10.66
C GLU A 212 -2.62 -7.25 10.93
N GLY A 213 -1.42 -6.95 11.41
CA GLY A 213 -0.94 -5.61 11.71
C GLY A 213 -0.84 -4.73 10.48
N SER A 214 -0.39 -5.27 9.35
CA SER A 214 -0.31 -4.56 8.08
C SER A 214 -1.68 -4.10 7.62
N ALA A 215 -2.69 -4.98 7.74
CA ALA A 215 -4.06 -4.67 7.40
C ALA A 215 -4.65 -3.60 8.35
N LEU A 216 -4.45 -3.75 9.66
CA LEU A 216 -4.90 -2.76 10.65
C LEU A 216 -4.23 -1.38 10.46
N PHE A 217 -2.92 -1.36 10.19
CA PHE A 217 -2.16 -0.13 9.95
C PHE A 217 -2.53 0.54 8.64
N HIS A 218 -2.86 -0.24 7.60
CA HIS A 218 -3.43 0.31 6.39
C HIS A 218 -4.73 1.07 6.66
N LEU A 219 -5.66 0.47 7.41
CA LEU A 219 -6.92 1.11 7.75
C LEU A 219 -6.73 2.35 8.64
N LEU A 220 -5.83 2.27 9.64
CA LEU A 220 -5.52 3.38 10.53
C LEU A 220 -4.93 4.55 9.74
N SER A 221 -3.90 4.31 8.92
CA SER A 221 -3.27 5.35 8.10
C SER A 221 -4.24 5.95 7.09
N TYR A 222 -5.06 5.12 6.43
CA TYR A 222 -6.08 5.60 5.49
C TYR A 222 -7.09 6.56 6.14
N ARG A 223 -7.54 6.27 7.36
CA ARG A 223 -8.51 7.10 8.09
C ARG A 223 -7.88 8.35 8.71
N ASN A 224 -6.57 8.34 8.92
CA ASN A 224 -5.83 9.39 9.62
C ASN A 224 -4.98 10.25 8.70
N ILE A 225 -5.24 10.28 7.39
CA ILE A 225 -4.56 11.20 6.45
C ILE A 225 -4.66 12.64 6.98
N GLY A 226 -3.51 13.31 7.07
CA GLY A 226 -3.35 14.66 7.60
C GLY A 226 -3.38 14.76 9.14
N LYS A 227 -3.51 13.65 9.86
CA LYS A 227 -3.52 13.55 11.33
C LYS A 227 -2.38 12.66 11.84
N PRO A 228 -1.92 12.83 13.09
CA PRO A 228 -0.89 11.98 13.64
C PRO A 228 -1.40 10.59 14.07
N ILE A 229 -0.50 9.60 14.05
CA ILE A 229 -0.67 8.31 14.73
C ILE A 229 0.35 8.24 15.87
N ALA A 230 -0.10 8.13 17.12
CA ALA A 230 0.80 8.08 18.26
C ALA A 230 1.30 6.66 18.52
N ILE A 231 2.61 6.52 18.76
CA ILE A 231 3.28 5.25 19.05
C ILE A 231 3.64 5.23 20.54
N VAL A 232 3.08 4.29 21.28
CA VAL A 232 3.30 4.13 22.72
C VAL A 232 4.14 2.89 22.98
N VAL A 233 5.28 3.08 23.64
CA VAL A 233 6.18 2.00 24.08
C VAL A 233 6.72 2.34 25.47
N ASN A 234 6.74 1.36 26.37
CA ASN A 234 7.24 1.49 27.74
C ASN A 234 6.62 2.69 28.47
N LYS A 235 5.30 2.85 28.36
CA LYS A 235 4.54 3.94 29.00
C LYS A 235 5.00 5.34 28.55
N LYS A 236 5.54 5.47 27.34
CA LYS A 236 5.91 6.74 26.72
C LYS A 236 5.34 6.80 25.31
N ILE A 237 4.81 7.96 24.92
CA ILE A 237 4.60 8.27 23.52
C ILE A 237 5.97 8.58 22.93
N ILE A 238 6.49 7.68 22.09
CA ILE A 238 7.86 7.75 21.55
C ILE A 238 7.91 8.39 20.17
N SER A 239 6.78 8.48 19.47
CA SER A 239 6.64 9.18 18.19
C SER A 239 5.16 9.48 17.90
N ALA A 240 4.89 10.47 17.06
CA ALA A 240 3.55 10.78 16.58
C ALA A 240 3.59 11.35 15.14
N PRO A 241 4.02 10.58 14.13
CA PRO A 241 4.16 11.07 12.77
C PRO A 241 2.79 11.42 12.17
N VAL A 242 2.74 12.52 11.39
CA VAL A 242 1.57 12.90 10.60
C VAL A 242 1.50 12.01 9.37
N VAL A 243 0.36 11.36 9.17
CA VAL A 243 0.14 10.50 8.00
C VAL A 243 -0.09 11.36 6.76
N MET A 244 0.69 11.14 5.72
CA MET A 244 0.53 11.86 4.44
C MET A 244 -0.29 11.08 3.42
N GLU A 245 -0.11 9.77 3.38
CA GLU A 245 -0.82 8.85 2.49
C GLU A 245 -1.06 7.49 3.19
N PRO A 246 -2.00 6.67 2.69
CA PRO A 246 -2.22 5.34 3.23
C PRO A 246 -0.99 4.44 3.08
N ILE A 247 -0.54 3.84 4.17
CA ILE A 247 0.61 2.93 4.19
C ILE A 247 0.11 1.51 3.95
N LYS A 248 0.52 0.89 2.85
CA LYS A 248 -0.01 -0.43 2.39
C LYS A 248 0.95 -1.59 2.59
N ASP A 249 2.24 -1.31 2.72
CA ASP A 249 3.31 -2.31 2.72
C ASP A 249 3.66 -2.81 4.13
N GLY A 250 2.97 -2.31 5.16
CA GLY A 250 3.17 -2.77 6.54
C GLY A 250 4.51 -2.35 7.14
N LYS A 251 5.23 -1.41 6.50
CA LYS A 251 6.56 -0.96 6.95
C LYS A 251 6.49 0.40 7.58
N LEU A 252 7.25 0.57 8.66
CA LEU A 252 7.33 1.83 9.38
C LEU A 252 8.77 2.10 9.81
N ARG A 253 9.15 3.37 9.74
CA ARG A 253 10.39 3.89 10.33
C ARG A 253 10.03 4.80 11.50
N ILE A 254 10.61 4.53 12.66
CA ILE A 254 10.51 5.38 13.84
C ILE A 254 11.83 6.10 14.01
N SER A 255 11.79 7.42 13.97
CA SER A 255 12.92 8.32 14.21
C SER A 255 12.65 9.23 15.42
N GLY A 256 13.71 9.74 16.03
CA GLY A 256 13.66 10.62 17.20
C GLY A 256 15.03 10.86 17.82
N LYS A 257 15.11 11.74 18.83
CA LYS A 257 16.32 11.97 19.64
C LYS A 257 16.54 10.85 20.66
N PHE A 258 16.65 9.62 20.18
CA PHE A 258 16.91 8.48 21.04
C PHE A 258 18.40 8.33 21.32
N SER A 259 18.75 8.05 22.57
CA SER A 259 20.05 7.46 22.91
C SER A 259 20.13 6.02 22.40
N ALA A 260 21.35 5.49 22.23
CA ALA A 260 21.56 4.08 21.88
C ALA A 260 20.87 3.13 22.88
N GLN A 261 20.86 3.49 24.16
CA GLN A 261 20.17 2.73 25.19
C GLN A 261 18.65 2.75 24.98
N GLU A 262 18.05 3.92 24.70
CA GLU A 262 16.61 4.02 24.46
C GLU A 262 16.19 3.26 23.20
N VAL A 263 16.97 3.33 22.12
CA VAL A 263 16.71 2.56 20.90
C VAL A 263 16.70 1.07 21.19
N LYS A 264 17.67 0.60 21.97
CA LYS A 264 17.73 -0.79 22.40
C LYS A 264 16.53 -1.18 23.27
N GLU A 265 16.18 -0.37 24.27
CA GLU A 265 15.03 -0.62 25.15
C GLU A 265 13.69 -0.65 24.39
N ILE A 266 13.52 0.24 23.41
CA ILE A 266 12.34 0.27 22.53
C ILE A 266 12.34 -0.98 21.65
N THR A 267 13.45 -1.29 20.98
CA THR A 267 13.54 -2.44 20.07
C THR A 267 13.34 -3.77 20.80
N ASP A 268 13.98 -3.95 21.96
CA ASP A 268 13.78 -5.12 22.81
C ASP A 268 12.28 -5.25 23.17
N LYS A 269 11.62 -4.15 23.52
CA LYS A 269 10.19 -4.14 23.83
C LYS A 269 9.31 -4.49 22.64
N LEU A 270 9.63 -3.99 21.44
CA LEU A 270 8.88 -4.27 20.22
C LEU A 270 9.06 -5.72 19.73
N ASN A 271 10.18 -6.36 20.08
CA ASN A 271 10.46 -7.77 19.74
C ASN A 271 9.87 -8.79 20.73
N LEU A 272 9.35 -8.34 21.88
CA LEU A 272 8.72 -9.22 22.86
C LEU A 272 7.35 -9.67 22.35
N LYS A 273 7.24 -10.97 22.04
CA LYS A 273 6.01 -11.66 21.63
C LYS A 273 5.18 -12.11 22.84
#